data_AF-A0A846W2C7-F1
#
_entry.id   AF-A0A846W2C7-F1
#
_cell.length_a   1.000
_cell.length_b   1.000
_cell.length_c   1.000
_cell.angle_alpha   90.00
_cell.angle_beta   90.00
_cell.angle_gamma   90.00
#
_symmetry.space_group_name_H-M   'P 1'
#
loop_
_entity.id
_entity.type
_entity.pdbx_description
1 polymer ?
#
loop_
_entity_poly.entity_id
_entity_poly.type
_entity_poly.pdbx_seq_one_letter_code
_entity_poly.pdbx_strand_id
1 'polypeptide(L)'
;MTRSDIAELRYAVGQLRQSIGALRSNYGDAATVRRLENDLERLVIDAEDFEQAPPPELAVPRRAEPIYVPDSKSDEAAWMGAQDEGLGFHSRPRTK
;
A
#
# COMPACT_ATOMS: atom_id res chain seq x y z
N MET A 1 12.14 -5.17 -12.98
CA MET A 1 11.51 -6.45 -12.60
C MET A 1 11.66 -7.39 -13.78
N THR A 2 12.36 -8.51 -13.61
CA THR A 2 12.58 -9.43 -14.73
C THR A 2 11.36 -10.32 -14.88
N ARG A 3 11.10 -10.83 -16.08
CA ARG A 3 10.07 -11.86 -16.33
C ARG A 3 10.23 -13.09 -15.40
N SER A 4 11.40 -13.26 -14.77
CA SER A 4 11.66 -14.29 -13.77
C SER A 4 10.95 -14.03 -12.44
N ASP A 5 10.90 -12.78 -11.97
CA ASP A 5 10.40 -12.45 -10.62
C ASP A 5 8.89 -12.74 -10.52
N ILE A 6 8.15 -12.41 -11.58
CA ILE A 6 6.71 -12.67 -11.64
C ILE A 6 6.39 -14.17 -11.82
N ALA A 7 7.24 -14.90 -12.56
CA ALA A 7 7.12 -16.35 -12.68
C ALA A 7 7.37 -17.06 -11.33
N GLU A 8 8.32 -16.57 -10.54
CA GLU A 8 8.58 -17.05 -9.18
C GLU A 8 7.38 -16.77 -8.25
N LEU A 9 6.77 -15.59 -8.34
CA LEU A 9 5.53 -15.29 -7.62
C LEU A 9 4.41 -16.29 -7.97
N ARG A 10 4.16 -16.52 -9.26
CA ARG A 10 3.13 -17.48 -9.71
C ARG A 10 3.40 -18.89 -9.20
N TYR A 11 4.67 -19.30 -9.20
CA TYR A 11 5.08 -20.59 -8.64
C TYR A 11 4.76 -20.67 -7.14
N ALA A 12 5.14 -19.66 -6.36
CA ALA A 12 4.89 -19.59 -4.92
C ALA A 12 3.38 -19.59 -4.60
N VAL A 13 2.57 -18.82 -5.34
CA VAL A 13 1.11 -18.82 -5.23
C VAL A 13 0.54 -20.22 -5.49
N GLY A 14 1.08 -20.95 -6.48
CA GLY A 14 0.72 -22.33 -6.77
C GLY A 14 1.05 -23.30 -5.63
N GLN A 15 2.17 -23.10 -4.94
CA GLN A 15 2.52 -23.89 -3.74
C GLN A 15 1.58 -23.57 -2.57
N LEU A 16 1.28 -22.29 -2.34
CA LEU A 16 0.37 -21.86 -1.28
C LEU A 16 -1.03 -22.46 -1.46
N ARG A 17 -1.51 -22.55 -2.71
CA ARG A 17 -2.78 -23.22 -3.05
C ARG A 17 -2.80 -24.68 -2.57
N GLN A 18 -1.72 -25.43 -2.79
CA GLN A 18 -1.63 -26.81 -2.36
C GLN A 18 -1.63 -26.91 -0.82
N SER A 19 -0.87 -26.04 -0.15
CA SER A 19 -0.83 -26.00 1.31
C SER A 19 -2.18 -25.68 1.94
N ILE A 20 -2.90 -24.68 1.42
CA ILE A 20 -4.25 -24.32 1.90
C ILE A 20 -5.26 -25.44 1.61
N GLY A 21 -5.16 -26.11 0.45
CA GLY A 21 -5.98 -27.29 0.13
C GLY A 21 -5.77 -28.45 1.12
N ALA A 22 -4.53 -28.66 1.58
CA ALA A 22 -4.24 -29.63 2.62
C ALA A 22 -4.84 -29.20 3.99
N LEU A 23 -4.78 -27.91 4.33
CA LEU A 23 -5.44 -27.39 5.53
C LEU A 23 -6.95 -27.61 5.47
N ARG A 24 -7.60 -27.32 4.34
CA ARG A 24 -9.03 -27.59 4.16
C ARG A 24 -9.39 -29.06 4.28
N SER A 25 -8.55 -29.94 3.74
CA SER A 25 -8.76 -31.40 3.89
C SER A 25 -8.68 -31.85 5.37
N ASN A 26 -7.80 -31.24 6.17
CA ASN A 26 -7.58 -31.63 7.56
C ASN A 26 -8.54 -30.95 8.55
N TYR A 27 -8.94 -29.71 8.28
CA TYR A 27 -9.67 -28.86 9.21
C TYR A 27 -11.07 -28.45 8.72
N GLY A 28 -11.45 -28.88 7.51
CA GLY A 28 -12.75 -28.59 6.92
C GLY A 28 -12.97 -27.11 6.62
N ASP A 29 -14.24 -26.70 6.60
CA ASP A 29 -14.67 -25.34 6.26
C ASP A 29 -14.57 -24.36 7.45
N ALA A 30 -13.48 -24.44 8.21
CA ALA A 30 -13.24 -23.53 9.32
C ALA A 30 -13.13 -22.07 8.83
N ALA A 31 -13.66 -21.12 9.60
CA ALA A 31 -13.68 -19.70 9.21
C ALA A 31 -12.28 -19.14 8.88
N THR A 32 -11.24 -19.64 9.55
CA THR A 32 -9.85 -19.27 9.27
C THR A 32 -9.34 -19.84 7.95
N VAL A 33 -9.67 -21.09 7.61
CA VAL A 33 -9.30 -21.73 6.34
C VAL A 33 -9.96 -21.00 5.16
N ARG A 34 -11.26 -20.67 5.29
CA ARG A 34 -11.97 -19.86 4.28
C ARG A 34 -11.34 -18.49 4.04
N ARG A 35 -10.85 -17.83 5.10
CA ARG A 35 -10.13 -16.55 4.93
C ARG A 35 -8.86 -16.74 4.13
N LEU A 36 -8.08 -17.80 4.41
CA LEU A 36 -6.89 -18.13 3.64
C LEU A 36 -7.21 -18.43 2.16
N GLU A 37 -8.30 -19.16 1.88
CA GLU A 37 -8.75 -19.40 0.49
C GLU A 37 -9.12 -18.08 -0.21
N ASN A 38 -9.86 -17.19 0.45
CA ASN A 38 -10.20 -15.87 -0.10
C ASN A 38 -8.95 -15.00 -0.35
N ASP A 39 -7.99 -15.00 0.57
CA ASP A 39 -6.75 -14.24 0.44
C ASP A 39 -5.90 -14.79 -0.72
N LEU A 40 -5.90 -16.12 -0.91
CA LEU A 40 -5.25 -16.76 -2.05
C LEU A 40 -5.92 -16.37 -3.38
N GLU A 41 -7.24 -16.37 -3.45
CA GLU A 41 -7.97 -15.93 -4.65
C GLU A 41 -7.63 -14.48 -5.01
N ARG A 42 -7.59 -13.58 -4.01
CA ARG A 42 -7.15 -12.19 -4.21
C ARG A 42 -5.72 -12.11 -4.72
N LEU A 43 -4.80 -12.86 -4.12
CA LEU A 43 -3.40 -12.85 -4.56
C LEU A 43 -3.23 -13.34 -6.01
N VAL A 44 -4.08 -14.27 -6.47
CA VAL A 44 -4.09 -14.73 -7.87
C VAL A 44 -4.54 -13.61 -8.81
N ILE A 45 -5.60 -12.90 -8.45
CA ILE A 45 -6.11 -11.75 -9.21
C ILE A 45 -5.04 -10.66 -9.26
N ASP A 46 -4.47 -10.28 -8.11
CA ASP A 46 -3.46 -9.23 -8.03
C ASP A 46 -2.20 -9.57 -8.85
N ALA A 47 -1.80 -10.85 -8.89
CA ALA A 47 -0.67 -11.30 -9.72
C ALA A 47 -0.98 -11.21 -11.22
N GLU A 48 -2.21 -11.50 -11.64
CA GLU A 48 -2.65 -11.38 -13.04
C GLU A 48 -2.78 -9.92 -13.46
N ASP A 49 -3.35 -9.08 -12.60
CA ASP A 49 -3.45 -7.63 -12.82
C ASP A 49 -2.06 -7.00 -12.94
N PHE A 50 -1.11 -7.42 -12.10
CA PHE A 50 0.28 -6.96 -12.17
C PHE A 50 0.94 -7.37 -13.49
N GLU A 51 0.71 -8.59 -13.99
CA GLU A 51 1.25 -9.04 -15.28
C GLU A 51 0.68 -8.26 -16.46
N GLN A 52 -0.61 -7.91 -16.41
CA GLN A 52 -1.29 -7.17 -17.47
C GLN A 52 -0.95 -5.68 -17.47
N ALA A 53 -0.82 -5.09 -16.29
CA ALA A 53 -0.61 -3.66 -16.10
C ALA A 53 0.41 -3.42 -14.97
N PRO A 54 1.70 -3.72 -15.19
CA PRO A 54 2.71 -3.52 -14.17
C PRO A 54 2.81 -2.03 -13.83
N PRO A 55 2.91 -1.66 -12.54
CA PRO A 55 3.14 -0.29 -12.15
C PRO A 55 4.49 0.20 -12.69
N PRO A 56 4.68 1.52 -12.84
CA PRO A 56 5.97 2.07 -13.21
C PRO A 56 7.02 1.64 -12.19
N GLU A 57 8.19 1.19 -12.66
CA GLU A 57 9.30 0.89 -11.76
C GLU A 57 9.61 2.14 -10.94
N LEU A 58 9.82 1.95 -9.63
CA LEU A 58 10.23 3.04 -8.76
C LEU A 58 11.53 3.62 -9.31
N ALA A 59 11.46 4.81 -9.88
CA ALA A 59 12.65 5.55 -10.22
C ALA A 59 13.45 5.71 -8.93
N VAL A 60 14.69 5.23 -8.92
CA VAL A 60 15.65 5.58 -7.86
C VAL A 60 15.55 7.09 -7.73
N PRO A 61 15.24 7.64 -6.53
CA PRO A 61 15.03 9.07 -6.41
C PRO A 61 16.30 9.75 -6.88
N ARG A 62 16.23 10.33 -8.09
CA ARG A 62 17.20 11.32 -8.54
C ARG A 62 17.19 12.34 -7.41
N ARG A 63 18.35 12.59 -6.78
CA ARG A 63 18.51 13.55 -5.69
C ARG A 63 17.59 14.73 -5.99
N ALA A 64 16.49 14.84 -5.25
CA ALA A 64 15.41 15.76 -5.61
C ALA A 64 16.05 17.13 -5.81
N GLU A 65 15.85 17.72 -6.99
CA GLU A 65 16.36 19.07 -7.22
C GLU A 65 15.73 19.97 -6.17
N PRO A 66 16.55 20.78 -5.45
CA PRO A 66 16.00 21.69 -4.47
C PRO A 66 14.98 22.60 -5.15
N ILE A 67 13.72 22.53 -4.73
CA ILE A 67 12.71 23.48 -5.21
C ILE A 67 12.97 24.80 -4.48
N TYR A 68 13.19 25.86 -5.24
CA TYR A 68 13.35 27.19 -4.67
C TYR A 68 12.05 27.64 -3.99
N VAL A 69 12.12 27.87 -2.68
CA VAL A 69 11.05 28.53 -1.92
C VAL A 69 11.42 30.01 -1.82
N PRO A 70 10.63 30.93 -2.40
CA PRO A 70 10.90 32.36 -2.29
C PRO A 70 10.91 32.84 -0.84
N ASP A 71 11.86 33.71 -0.49
CA ASP A 71 11.91 34.37 0.83
C ASP A 71 10.81 35.44 1.02
N SER A 72 10.06 35.75 -0.05
CA SER A 72 8.89 36.63 0.03
C SER A 72 7.84 36.01 0.94
N LYS A 73 7.19 36.84 1.77
CA LYS A 73 6.03 36.39 2.53
C LYS A 73 4.99 35.79 1.60
N SER A 74 4.50 34.59 1.95
CA SER A 74 3.34 34.01 1.29
C SER A 74 2.14 34.95 1.41
N ASP A 75 1.29 34.96 0.39
CA ASP A 75 0.04 35.70 0.44
C ASP A 75 -0.82 35.19 1.61
N GLU A 76 -1.09 36.07 2.58
CA GLU A 76 -1.87 35.72 3.77
C GLU A 76 -3.30 35.30 3.40
N ALA A 77 -3.86 35.83 2.30
CA ALA A 77 -5.17 35.45 1.81
C ALA A 77 -5.24 33.98 1.37
N ALA A 78 -4.11 33.39 0.94
CA ALA A 78 -4.03 31.97 0.57
C ALA A 78 -4.20 31.03 1.79
N TRP A 79 -4.05 31.55 3.00
CA TRP A 79 -4.12 30.79 4.25
C TRP A 79 -5.38 31.12 5.08
N MET A 80 -6.19 32.08 4.65
CA MET A 80 -7.45 32.44 5.31
C MET A 80 -8.47 31.32 5.12
N GLY A 81 -9.01 30.80 6.22
CA GLY A 81 -9.96 29.68 6.21
C GLY A 81 -9.32 28.28 6.27
N ALA A 82 -8.01 28.16 6.00
CA ALA A 82 -7.28 26.89 6.16
C ALA A 82 -7.21 26.39 7.62
N GLN A 83 -7.55 27.25 8.58
CA GLN A 83 -7.65 26.93 10.01
C GLN A 83 -9.00 26.29 10.39
N ASP A 84 -10.00 26.38 9.50
CA ASP A 84 -11.38 25.97 9.79
C ASP A 84 -11.62 24.45 9.59
N GLU A 85 -10.70 23.76 8.90
CA GLU A 85 -10.80 22.32 8.64
C GLU A 85 -10.04 21.44 9.65
N GLY A 86 -9.43 22.00 10.69
CA GLY A 86 -8.51 21.27 11.57
C GLY A 86 -8.66 21.54 13.07
N LEU A 87 -9.23 20.58 13.80
CA LEU A 87 -9.17 20.42 15.26
C LEU A 87 -7.71 20.19 15.73
N GLY A 88 -6.88 21.24 15.67
CA GLY A 88 -5.42 21.08 15.74
C GLY A 88 -4.65 22.21 16.41
N PHE A 89 -5.25 23.00 17.30
CA PHE A 89 -4.47 23.80 18.26
C PHE A 89 -5.25 24.01 19.56
N HIS A 90 -5.19 23.03 20.47
CA HIS A 90 -5.51 23.30 21.86
C HIS A 90 -4.30 23.98 22.51
N SER A 91 -4.38 25.30 22.62
CA SER A 91 -3.55 26.08 23.54
C SER A 91 -3.74 25.52 24.96
N ARG A 92 -2.90 24.56 25.38
CA ARG A 92 -2.85 24.22 26.80
C ARG A 92 -2.20 25.41 27.53
N PRO A 93 -2.80 25.93 28.60
CA PRO A 93 -2.16 26.96 29.39
C PRO A 93 -0.84 26.42 29.95
N ARG A 94 0.22 27.22 29.83
CA ARG A 94 1.53 26.90 30.38
C ARG A 94 1.36 26.69 31.88
N THR A 95 1.68 25.48 32.37
CA THR A 95 1.67 25.17 33.81
C THR A 95 2.57 26.16 34.55
N LYS A 96 2.05 26.66 35.69
CA LYS A 96 2.76 27.57 36.59
C LYS A 96 3.93 26.87 37.27
#